data_AF-N1P9Y5-F1
#
_entry.id   AF-N1P9Y5-F1
#
_cell.length_a   1.000
_cell.length_b   1.000
_cell.length_c   1.000
_cell.angle_alpha   90.00
_cell.angle_beta   90.00
_cell.angle_gamma   90.00
#
_symmetry.space_group_name_H-M   'P 1'
#
loop_
_entity.id
_entity.type
_entity.pdbx_description
1 polymer ?
#
loop_
_entity_poly.entity_id
_entity_poly.type
_entity_poly.pdbx_seq_one_letter_code
_entity_poly.pdbx_strand_id
1 'polypeptide(L)'
;MPNYIFWPYESLFENSAAQGPQVALAISFEKTHFVVLGVCEPQYLEEVSIRPPYSVVATKNNGAEGWNYKVADPCNVHFRIPKLKFMQFYSSDPISLIIPEKEVGLHSSVGETLNYSKLEQHPRYKRDNKKLSETLNIINLFPAYCKALNELYPFIQTSQENLRGTMLNSVAAWCSSTCIYKMVAKIGFYLTFVICSIASLVSSLLNYSHFQLVNYSAFVQQIDLRCQQICYFPVQYERINKKDNIQNVGSMVEKDNSNSQFSHSYMPSKFYPDYILLYNTIWLIINDISFGLILGAILIENRDFLVSASHRVLKFFLYDSLKTITETLANNPLGIKLNAELANFLSELFLWVIEFSYTTFIKRLIDPKTLSSLLTLTIYMMFLVGFSFAVSLAIDFFAILSFPIYVFYRISSKLYHCQLNIMASLFNLFCGKKRNVLRNRIDHNYFQLDQLLLGTLLFIILVFLTPTVMAFYMSYTVLRMLTITIEIFSEAVIALINHFPLFALLLRLKDPKRLPGGISIELKTTVSNKHTTLELQNNPIKFKSMFRPYNLLLSQMRTNYFSFATVRKIVRGESIMVNRNKLYYVLYSSLPSKPLSVKDLYKRLTIQA
;
A
#
# COMPACT_ATOMS: atom_id res chain seq x y z
N MET A 1 40.31 11.17 -5.01
CA MET A 1 39.24 10.60 -4.14
C MET A 1 39.80 9.34 -3.51
N PRO A 2 39.56 9.07 -2.22
CA PRO A 2 40.07 7.87 -1.57
C PRO A 2 39.55 6.62 -2.30
N ASN A 3 40.43 5.63 -2.46
CA ASN A 3 40.05 4.35 -3.06
C ASN A 3 39.53 3.44 -1.95
N TYR A 4 38.20 3.31 -1.86
CA TYR A 4 37.58 2.39 -0.92
C TYR A 4 37.87 0.94 -1.32
N ILE A 5 38.26 0.13 -0.34
CA ILE A 5 38.54 -1.29 -0.51
C ILE A 5 37.63 -2.05 0.46
N PHE A 6 36.74 -2.87 -0.07
CA PHE A 6 35.76 -3.61 0.71
C PHE A 6 36.30 -4.99 1.10
N TRP A 7 36.39 -5.25 2.40
CA TRP A 7 36.91 -6.49 2.99
C TRP A 7 35.81 -7.30 3.70
N PRO A 8 35.72 -8.63 3.50
CA PRO A 8 34.79 -9.47 4.26
C PRO A 8 35.30 -9.73 5.69
N TYR A 9 34.38 -9.78 6.67
CA TYR A 9 34.66 -10.02 8.11
C TYR A 9 35.01 -11.50 8.46
N GLU A 10 35.35 -12.35 7.49
CA GLU A 10 35.62 -13.77 7.80
C GLU A 10 37.00 -13.98 8.43
N SER A 11 37.08 -14.91 9.39
CA SER A 11 38.33 -15.26 10.10
C SER A 11 39.44 -15.73 9.16
N LEU A 12 39.13 -16.20 7.96
CA LEU A 12 40.12 -16.53 6.92
C LEU A 12 40.93 -15.31 6.45
N PHE A 13 40.35 -14.11 6.52
CA PHE A 13 40.96 -12.86 6.07
C PHE A 13 41.60 -12.05 7.21
N GLU A 14 41.10 -12.21 8.45
CA GLU A 14 41.65 -11.56 9.66
C GLU A 14 42.68 -12.44 10.41
N ASN A 15 42.46 -13.75 10.52
CA ASN A 15 43.37 -14.71 11.16
C ASN A 15 44.25 -15.40 10.11
N SER A 16 45.02 -14.66 9.34
CA SER A 16 46.15 -15.25 8.61
C SER A 16 47.32 -15.52 9.55
N ALA A 17 47.14 -16.51 10.43
CA ALA A 17 48.24 -17.23 11.07
C ALA A 17 48.85 -18.28 10.12
N ALA A 18 48.84 -17.99 8.81
CA ALA A 18 49.58 -18.76 7.82
C ALA A 18 51.00 -18.18 7.77
N GLN A 19 52.00 -19.05 7.85
CA GLN A 19 53.42 -18.71 8.05
C GLN A 19 54.14 -18.16 6.79
N GLY A 20 53.40 -17.71 5.77
CA GLY A 20 53.93 -17.31 4.46
C GLY A 20 53.41 -15.97 3.94
N PRO A 21 54.08 -15.37 2.92
CA PRO A 21 53.64 -14.15 2.26
C PRO A 21 52.28 -14.35 1.58
N GLN A 22 51.42 -13.34 1.60
CA GLN A 22 50.05 -13.42 1.09
C GLN A 22 49.71 -12.28 0.12
N VAL A 23 48.86 -12.58 -0.86
CA VAL A 23 48.39 -11.64 -1.87
C VAL A 23 46.87 -11.62 -1.88
N ALA A 24 46.27 -10.43 -1.79
CA ALA A 24 44.83 -10.23 -1.83
C ALA A 24 44.35 -9.92 -3.26
N LEU A 25 43.40 -10.73 -3.72
CA LEU A 25 42.76 -10.59 -5.03
C LEU A 25 41.41 -9.91 -4.88
N ALA A 26 41.20 -8.84 -5.66
CA ALA A 26 39.96 -8.11 -5.68
C ALA A 26 39.36 -8.06 -7.09
N ILE A 27 38.05 -7.89 -7.15
CA ILE A 27 37.32 -7.59 -8.38
C ILE A 27 37.07 -6.09 -8.47
N SER A 28 37.26 -5.52 -9.67
CA SER A 28 36.93 -4.12 -9.95
C SER A 28 36.53 -3.95 -11.42
N PHE A 29 35.43 -3.25 -11.66
CA PHE A 29 35.00 -2.76 -12.98
C PHE A 29 35.23 -1.24 -13.08
N GLU A 30 35.17 -0.67 -14.29
CA GLU A 30 35.45 0.76 -14.56
C GLU A 30 34.70 1.75 -13.65
N LYS A 31 33.52 1.36 -13.15
CA LYS A 31 32.64 2.18 -12.30
C LYS A 31 32.41 1.59 -10.90
N THR A 32 33.31 0.76 -10.39
CA THR A 32 33.22 0.20 -9.03
C THR A 32 34.46 0.48 -8.18
N HIS A 33 34.31 0.37 -6.86
CA HIS A 33 35.42 0.24 -5.91
C HIS A 33 35.91 -1.21 -5.86
N PHE A 34 37.07 -1.42 -5.24
CA PHE A 34 37.67 -2.75 -5.11
C PHE A 34 36.95 -3.58 -4.05
N VAL A 35 36.57 -4.82 -4.38
CA VAL A 35 36.00 -5.79 -3.43
C VAL A 35 36.92 -7.01 -3.37
N VAL A 36 37.49 -7.30 -2.20
CA VAL A 36 38.42 -8.43 -2.02
C VAL A 36 37.64 -9.74 -1.97
N LEU A 37 37.97 -10.68 -2.86
CA LEU A 37 37.27 -11.97 -3.00
C LEU A 37 38.03 -13.16 -2.41
N GLY A 38 39.36 -13.08 -2.31
CA GLY A 38 40.20 -14.20 -1.87
C GLY A 38 41.64 -13.77 -1.58
N VAL A 39 42.35 -14.62 -0.84
CA VAL A 39 43.78 -14.45 -0.52
C VAL A 39 44.53 -15.70 -0.98
N CYS A 40 45.71 -15.53 -1.57
CA CYS A 40 46.54 -16.60 -2.09
C CYS A 40 48.02 -16.35 -1.76
N GLU A 41 48.85 -17.40 -1.78
CA GLU A 41 50.30 -17.27 -1.67
C GLU A 41 50.93 -16.82 -3.01
N PRO A 42 52.00 -16.01 -2.99
CA PRO A 42 52.58 -15.43 -4.19
C PRO A 42 53.18 -16.47 -5.15
N GLN A 43 53.54 -17.67 -4.68
CA GLN A 43 54.09 -18.74 -5.51
C GLN A 43 53.14 -19.18 -6.63
N TYR A 44 51.83 -19.17 -6.38
CA TYR A 44 50.81 -19.55 -7.36
C TYR A 44 50.51 -18.46 -8.40
N LEU A 45 50.99 -17.23 -8.19
CA LEU A 45 50.77 -16.09 -9.07
C LEU A 45 51.88 -15.90 -10.11
N GLU A 46 53.03 -16.55 -9.93
CA GLU A 46 54.16 -16.49 -10.87
C GLU A 46 53.90 -17.30 -12.15
N GLU A 47 53.06 -18.35 -12.07
CA GLU A 47 52.73 -19.23 -13.19
C GLU A 47 51.48 -18.79 -13.99
N VAL A 48 50.66 -17.89 -13.46
CA VAL A 48 49.34 -17.56 -14.02
C VAL A 48 49.08 -16.05 -14.05
N SER A 49 48.93 -15.48 -15.25
CA SER A 49 48.53 -14.08 -15.42
C SER A 49 47.04 -13.90 -15.09
N ILE A 50 46.74 -13.12 -14.05
CA ILE A 50 45.35 -12.76 -13.71
C ILE A 50 44.75 -11.91 -14.83
N ARG A 51 43.59 -12.32 -15.36
CA ARG A 51 42.87 -11.56 -16.38
C ARG A 51 41.91 -10.55 -15.73
N PRO A 52 41.71 -9.35 -16.33
CA PRO A 52 40.63 -8.46 -15.92
C PRO A 52 39.29 -9.22 -16.01
N PRO A 53 38.35 -9.04 -15.06
CA PRO A 53 38.20 -7.93 -14.10
C PRO A 53 38.88 -8.11 -12.72
N TYR A 54 39.70 -9.15 -12.54
CA TYR A 54 40.38 -9.42 -11.28
C TYR A 54 41.74 -8.70 -11.22
N SER A 55 42.12 -8.17 -10.05
CA SER A 55 43.38 -7.46 -9.85
C SER A 55 43.96 -7.72 -8.47
N VAL A 56 45.29 -7.63 -8.37
CA VAL A 56 46.01 -7.71 -7.09
C VAL A 56 45.97 -6.35 -6.42
N VAL A 57 45.33 -6.25 -5.26
CA VAL A 57 45.14 -4.98 -4.55
C VAL A 57 46.11 -4.78 -3.39
N ALA A 58 46.48 -5.87 -2.69
CA ALA A 58 47.38 -5.78 -1.55
C ALA A 58 48.30 -7.00 -1.43
N THR A 59 49.47 -6.79 -0.85
CA THR A 59 50.47 -7.82 -0.53
C THR A 59 50.86 -7.73 0.95
N LYS A 60 50.96 -8.86 1.64
CA LYS A 60 51.38 -8.96 3.03
C LYS A 60 52.68 -9.77 3.08
N ASN A 61 53.74 -9.14 3.58
CA ASN A 61 55.05 -9.78 3.76
C ASN A 61 55.10 -10.52 5.10
N ASN A 62 55.98 -11.52 5.22
CA ASN A 62 56.16 -12.30 6.45
C ASN A 62 56.40 -11.38 7.67
N GLY A 63 55.56 -11.52 8.70
CA GLY A 63 55.69 -10.81 9.97
C GLY A 63 55.18 -9.36 10.00
N ALA A 64 54.61 -8.83 8.91
CA ALA A 64 54.03 -7.48 8.90
C ALA A 64 52.61 -7.46 9.53
N GLU A 65 52.36 -6.51 10.44
CA GLU A 65 51.04 -6.31 11.07
C GLU A 65 49.97 -5.80 10.08
N GLY A 66 50.38 -5.22 8.94
CA GLY A 66 49.48 -4.58 7.97
C GLY A 66 49.67 -5.03 6.52
N TRP A 67 48.66 -4.73 5.69
CA TRP A 67 48.67 -4.96 4.24
C TRP A 67 49.35 -3.78 3.51
N ASN A 68 50.27 -4.09 2.58
CA ASN A 68 50.82 -3.09 1.65
C ASN A 68 49.92 -3.00 0.42
N TYR A 69 49.22 -1.89 0.26
CA TYR A 69 48.30 -1.65 -0.85
C TYR A 69 49.04 -1.12 -2.08
N LYS A 70 48.73 -1.66 -3.26
CA LYS A 70 49.24 -1.15 -4.56
C LYS A 70 48.52 0.13 -5.02
N VAL A 71 47.48 0.54 -4.29
CA VAL A 71 46.58 1.64 -4.63
C VAL A 71 46.88 2.85 -3.75
N ALA A 72 46.92 4.05 -4.33
CA ALA A 72 47.09 5.30 -3.59
C ALA A 72 45.87 5.60 -2.69
N ASP A 73 46.13 6.02 -1.45
CA ASP A 73 45.16 6.36 -0.40
C ASP A 73 44.07 5.28 -0.14
N PRO A 74 44.45 4.09 0.36
CA PRO A 74 43.52 3.00 0.61
C PRO A 74 42.63 3.28 1.83
N CYS A 75 41.31 3.13 1.66
CA CYS A 75 40.36 3.24 2.76
C CYS A 75 39.61 1.91 2.93
N ASN A 76 39.93 1.17 3.99
CA ASN A 76 39.37 -0.16 4.23
C ASN A 76 37.97 -0.06 4.85
N VAL A 77 37.00 -0.70 4.16
CA VAL A 77 35.62 -0.84 4.63
C VAL A 77 35.31 -2.31 4.81
N HIS A 78 35.09 -2.74 6.04
CA HIS A 78 34.72 -4.11 6.34
C HIS A 78 33.21 -4.31 6.16
N PHE A 79 32.80 -5.44 5.56
CA PHE A 79 31.39 -5.80 5.41
C PHE A 79 31.17 -7.25 5.83
N ARG A 80 29.94 -7.53 6.27
CA ARG A 80 29.49 -8.91 6.52
C ARG A 80 28.87 -9.49 5.26
N ILE A 81 29.25 -10.72 4.90
CA ILE A 81 28.76 -11.38 3.70
C ILE A 81 27.23 -11.54 3.78
N PRO A 82 26.48 -11.00 2.80
CA PRO A 82 25.03 -11.10 2.78
C PRO A 82 24.58 -12.51 2.36
N LYS A 83 23.63 -13.10 3.09
CA LYS A 83 23.04 -14.40 2.76
C LYS A 83 21.81 -14.23 1.86
N LEU A 84 22.00 -14.30 0.54
CA LEU A 84 20.91 -14.15 -0.44
C LEU A 84 19.78 -15.19 -0.30
N LYS A 85 20.10 -16.41 0.14
CA LYS A 85 19.12 -17.47 0.45
C LYS A 85 18.13 -17.05 1.54
N PHE A 86 18.59 -16.21 2.48
CA PHE A 86 17.76 -15.66 3.55
C PHE A 86 17.28 -14.23 3.28
N MET A 87 17.38 -13.75 2.04
CA MET A 87 16.93 -12.41 1.63
C MET A 87 17.71 -11.27 2.31
N GLN A 88 18.94 -11.53 2.75
CA GLN A 88 19.83 -10.48 3.26
C GLN A 88 20.60 -9.86 2.10
N PHE A 89 20.56 -8.53 1.99
CA PHE A 89 21.32 -7.76 1.01
C PHE A 89 21.46 -6.30 1.48
N TYR A 90 22.47 -5.61 0.96
CA TYR A 90 22.67 -4.18 1.17
C TYR A 90 22.02 -3.38 0.04
N SER A 91 21.32 -2.30 0.40
CA SER A 91 20.70 -1.37 -0.55
C SER A 91 20.88 0.06 -0.07
N SER A 92 21.21 0.97 -0.98
CA SER A 92 21.28 2.40 -0.69
C SER A 92 19.90 2.99 -0.46
N ASP A 93 18.92 2.52 -1.24
CA ASP A 93 17.54 2.97 -1.19
C ASP A 93 16.68 2.00 -0.37
N PRO A 94 15.69 2.50 0.38
CA PRO A 94 14.79 1.64 1.12
C PRO A 94 13.96 0.79 0.15
N ILE A 95 13.70 -0.47 0.52
CA ILE A 95 12.78 -1.32 -0.24
C ILE A 95 11.40 -0.68 -0.26
N SER A 96 10.86 -0.41 -1.45
CA SER A 96 9.48 0.03 -1.60
C SER A 96 8.55 -1.16 -1.36
N LEU A 97 7.67 -1.04 -0.35
CA LEU A 97 6.57 -1.97 -0.10
C LEU A 97 5.32 -1.62 -0.95
N ILE A 98 5.47 -0.65 -1.86
CA ILE A 98 4.44 -0.17 -2.77
C ILE A 98 5.01 -0.33 -4.19
N ILE A 99 4.12 -0.65 -5.14
CA ILE A 99 4.51 -0.69 -6.56
C ILE A 99 4.90 0.73 -7.00
N PRO A 100 6.06 0.94 -7.63
CA PRO A 100 6.55 2.27 -8.01
C PRO A 100 5.56 3.09 -8.86
N GLU A 101 4.77 2.42 -9.71
CA GLU A 101 3.72 3.05 -10.52
C GLU A 101 2.68 3.83 -9.68
N LYS A 102 2.42 3.37 -8.45
CA LYS A 102 1.42 3.98 -7.56
C LYS A 102 2.02 5.06 -6.66
N GLU A 103 3.33 5.03 -6.38
CA GLU A 103 4.01 6.10 -5.64
C GLU A 103 3.93 7.45 -6.38
N VAL A 104 4.05 7.46 -7.71
CA VAL A 104 3.93 8.68 -8.52
C VAL A 104 2.52 9.31 -8.44
N GLY A 105 1.46 8.50 -8.36
CA GLY A 105 0.08 8.98 -8.18
C GLY A 105 -0.25 9.39 -6.74
N LEU A 106 0.50 8.89 -5.76
CA LEU A 106 0.36 9.24 -4.35
C LEU A 106 0.72 10.71 -4.12
N HIS A 107 1.83 11.13 -4.74
CA HIS A 107 2.36 12.49 -4.68
C HIS A 107 1.51 13.53 -5.43
N SER A 108 0.64 13.12 -6.36
CA SER A 108 -0.25 14.06 -7.07
C SER A 108 -1.57 14.34 -6.33
N SER A 109 -1.94 13.52 -5.36
CA SER A 109 -3.23 13.62 -4.62
C SER A 109 -3.14 14.45 -3.34
N VAL A 110 -1.98 14.44 -2.69
CA VAL A 110 -1.60 15.42 -1.67
C VAL A 110 -1.08 16.63 -2.45
N GLY A 111 -1.38 17.85 -2.04
CA GLY A 111 -0.96 19.08 -2.72
C GLY A 111 0.56 19.32 -2.69
N GLU A 112 1.38 18.33 -3.05
CA GLU A 112 2.78 18.47 -3.35
C GLU A 112 2.88 18.96 -4.80
N THR A 113 3.20 20.26 -4.89
CA THR A 113 3.34 20.99 -6.15
C THR A 113 4.25 20.23 -7.13
N LEU A 114 3.94 20.29 -8.43
CA LEU A 114 4.81 19.88 -9.55
C LEU A 114 6.28 20.30 -9.42
N ASN A 115 6.58 21.27 -8.56
CA ASN A 115 7.90 21.78 -8.27
C ASN A 115 8.77 20.79 -7.47
N TYR A 116 8.18 19.99 -6.57
CA TYR A 116 8.95 19.01 -5.77
C TYR A 116 9.48 17.88 -6.64
N SER A 117 8.64 17.31 -7.51
CA SER A 117 9.07 16.28 -8.46
C SER A 117 10.08 16.82 -9.48
N LYS A 118 9.94 18.07 -9.93
CA LYS A 118 10.95 18.75 -10.76
C LYS A 118 12.27 18.99 -10.03
N LEU A 119 12.23 19.29 -8.72
CA LEU A 119 13.42 19.45 -7.87
C LEU A 119 14.14 18.11 -7.64
N GLU A 120 13.39 17.04 -7.37
CA GLU A 120 13.93 15.69 -7.18
C GLU A 120 14.56 15.14 -8.47
N GLN A 121 13.98 15.45 -9.63
CA GLN A 121 14.52 15.08 -10.94
C GLN A 121 15.71 15.94 -11.38
N HIS A 122 15.95 17.08 -10.72
CA HIS A 122 16.99 18.01 -11.12
C HIS A 122 18.39 17.41 -10.83
N PRO A 123 19.33 17.43 -11.80
CA PRO A 123 20.63 16.76 -11.69
C PRO A 123 21.46 17.21 -10.48
N ARG A 124 21.31 18.48 -10.06
CA ARG A 124 21.94 19.03 -8.84
C ARG A 124 21.58 18.28 -7.55
N TYR A 125 20.38 17.68 -7.46
CA TYR A 125 19.88 16.98 -6.27
C TYR A 125 19.91 15.45 -6.42
N LYS A 126 20.19 14.93 -7.62
CA LYS A 126 20.49 13.52 -7.83
C LYS A 126 21.87 13.23 -7.25
N ARG A 127 21.93 12.62 -6.06
CA ARG A 127 23.19 12.10 -5.50
C ARG A 127 23.76 11.06 -6.48
N ASP A 128 24.89 11.36 -7.11
CA ASP A 128 25.64 10.46 -8.01
C ASP A 128 26.33 9.31 -7.24
N ASN A 129 25.54 8.51 -6.52
CA ASN A 129 26.00 7.32 -5.79
C ASN A 129 26.07 6.07 -6.69
N LYS A 130 26.17 6.23 -8.02
CA LYS A 130 26.21 5.10 -8.97
C LYS A 130 27.37 4.15 -8.67
N LYS A 131 28.55 4.69 -8.39
CA LYS A 131 29.75 3.91 -8.02
C LYS A 131 29.54 3.05 -6.77
N LEU A 132 28.83 3.58 -5.76
CA LEU A 132 28.49 2.85 -4.54
C LEU A 132 27.41 1.79 -4.80
N SER A 133 26.35 2.13 -5.56
CA SER A 133 25.29 1.19 -5.92
C SER A 133 25.85 -0.03 -6.66
N GLU A 134 26.74 0.17 -7.63
CA GLU A 134 27.37 -0.92 -8.37
C GLU A 134 28.30 -1.77 -7.47
N THR A 135 29.02 -1.16 -6.52
CA THR A 135 29.81 -1.94 -5.54
C THR A 135 28.97 -2.78 -4.60
N LEU A 136 27.81 -2.27 -4.18
CA LEU A 136 26.88 -3.03 -3.35
C LEU A 136 26.33 -4.24 -4.12
N ASN A 137 26.21 -4.15 -5.45
CA ASN A 137 25.81 -5.28 -6.28
C ASN A 137 26.85 -6.40 -6.24
N ILE A 138 28.13 -6.06 -6.33
CA ILE A 138 29.24 -7.01 -6.19
C ILE A 138 29.20 -7.65 -4.80
N ILE A 139 29.05 -6.83 -3.74
CA ILE A 139 28.96 -7.30 -2.35
C ILE A 139 27.76 -8.25 -2.15
N ASN A 140 26.61 -7.93 -2.76
CA ASN A 140 25.42 -8.76 -2.66
C ASN A 140 25.57 -10.11 -3.38
N LEU A 141 26.27 -10.13 -4.51
CA LEU A 141 26.58 -11.33 -5.30
C LEU A 141 27.93 -11.98 -4.91
N PHE A 142 28.51 -11.59 -3.79
CA PHE A 142 29.82 -12.04 -3.34
C PHE A 142 30.03 -13.57 -3.43
N PRO A 143 29.10 -14.43 -2.97
CA PRO A 143 29.29 -15.89 -3.08
C PRO A 143 29.37 -16.40 -4.52
N ALA A 144 28.65 -15.77 -5.45
CA ALA A 144 28.68 -16.15 -6.87
C ALA A 144 30.02 -15.77 -7.51
N TYR A 145 30.56 -14.58 -7.17
CA TYR A 145 31.88 -14.16 -7.64
C TYR A 145 33.01 -14.99 -7.03
N CYS A 146 32.92 -15.37 -5.76
CA CYS A 146 33.88 -16.30 -5.15
C CYS A 146 33.84 -17.68 -5.84
N LYS A 147 32.65 -18.20 -6.18
CA LYS A 147 32.52 -19.46 -6.90
C LYS A 147 33.12 -19.37 -8.32
N ALA A 148 32.80 -18.32 -9.06
CA ALA A 148 33.36 -18.10 -10.41
C ALA A 148 34.90 -17.97 -10.37
N LEU A 149 35.43 -17.30 -9.35
CA LEU A 149 36.87 -17.18 -9.15
C LEU A 149 37.52 -18.52 -8.81
N ASN A 150 36.87 -19.36 -7.99
CA ASN A 150 37.35 -20.71 -7.66
C ASN A 150 37.29 -21.67 -8.88
N GLU A 151 36.26 -21.54 -9.73
CA GLU A 151 36.15 -22.28 -11.00
C GLU A 151 37.29 -21.90 -11.98
N LEU A 152 37.70 -20.63 -12.01
CA LEU A 152 38.81 -20.14 -12.84
C LEU A 152 40.20 -20.45 -12.24
N TYR A 153 40.30 -20.42 -10.91
CA TYR A 153 41.56 -20.52 -10.17
C TYR A 153 41.35 -21.37 -8.89
N PRO A 154 41.40 -22.71 -9.00
CA PRO A 154 41.05 -23.62 -7.91
C PRO A 154 42.04 -23.61 -6.72
N PHE A 155 43.22 -23.01 -6.90
CA PHE A 155 44.25 -22.87 -5.86
C PHE A 155 43.97 -21.72 -4.87
N ILE A 156 42.93 -20.91 -5.10
CA ILE A 156 42.59 -19.78 -4.22
C ILE A 156 41.67 -20.25 -3.10
N GLN A 157 42.08 -20.02 -1.85
CA GLN A 157 41.21 -20.22 -0.69
C GLN A 157 40.07 -19.19 -0.73
N THR A 158 38.88 -19.67 -1.06
CA THR A 158 37.63 -18.90 -1.04
C THR A 158 36.73 -19.42 0.07
N SER A 159 35.87 -18.55 0.63
CA SER A 159 34.89 -18.91 1.65
C SER A 159 34.00 -20.06 1.18
N GLN A 160 34.13 -21.24 1.79
CA GLN A 160 33.41 -22.46 1.41
C GLN A 160 31.90 -22.31 1.68
N GLU A 161 31.07 -22.20 0.63
CA GLU A 161 29.64 -22.49 0.78
C GLU A 161 29.40 -24.01 0.81
N ASN A 162 28.68 -24.46 1.84
CA ASN A 162 28.35 -25.85 2.17
C ASN A 162 27.97 -26.76 0.96
N LEU A 163 28.67 -27.89 0.85
CA LEU A 163 28.37 -29.08 0.00
C LEU A 163 26.93 -29.63 0.13
N ARG A 164 26.16 -29.21 1.13
CA ARG A 164 24.78 -29.70 1.38
C ARG A 164 23.77 -29.26 0.32
N GLY A 165 24.06 -28.19 -0.44
CA GLY A 165 23.17 -27.66 -1.48
C GLY A 165 23.17 -28.48 -2.78
N THR A 166 24.28 -29.11 -3.16
CA THR A 166 24.39 -29.90 -4.39
C THR A 166 23.59 -31.20 -4.32
N MET A 167 23.49 -31.84 -3.15
CA MET A 167 22.66 -33.03 -2.91
C MET A 167 21.15 -32.74 -3.00
N LEU A 168 20.67 -31.62 -2.45
CA LEU A 168 19.26 -31.24 -2.55
C LEU A 168 18.87 -30.84 -3.98
N ASN A 169 19.78 -30.17 -4.69
CA ASN A 169 19.56 -29.77 -6.07
C ASN A 169 19.57 -30.97 -7.03
N SER A 170 20.39 -32.00 -6.79
CA SER A 170 20.38 -33.23 -7.58
C SER A 170 19.11 -34.06 -7.35
N VAL A 171 18.60 -34.13 -6.11
CA VAL A 171 17.32 -34.78 -5.79
C VAL A 171 16.14 -34.02 -6.39
N ALA A 172 16.15 -32.69 -6.34
CA ALA A 172 15.12 -31.86 -6.97
C ALA A 172 15.15 -31.99 -8.51
N ALA A 173 16.34 -32.03 -9.12
CA ALA A 173 16.51 -32.27 -10.55
C ALA A 173 15.98 -33.66 -10.95
N TRP A 174 16.30 -34.70 -10.17
CA TRP A 174 15.77 -36.05 -10.37
C TRP A 174 14.25 -36.09 -10.25
N CYS A 175 13.68 -35.47 -9.22
CA CYS A 175 12.23 -35.40 -9.02
C CYS A 175 11.52 -34.64 -10.16
N SER A 176 12.11 -33.54 -10.64
CA SER A 176 11.59 -32.76 -11.78
C SER A 176 11.65 -33.49 -13.13
N SER A 177 12.53 -34.50 -13.24
CA SER A 177 12.68 -35.30 -14.46
C SER A 177 11.60 -36.38 -14.60
N THR A 178 10.87 -36.70 -13.53
CA THR A 178 9.83 -37.73 -13.54
C THR A 178 8.62 -37.33 -14.40
N CYS A 179 8.03 -38.30 -15.11
CA CYS A 179 6.85 -38.09 -15.95
C CYS A 179 5.64 -37.60 -15.13
N ILE A 180 5.49 -38.12 -13.90
CA ILE A 180 4.41 -37.74 -12.98
C ILE A 180 4.50 -36.26 -12.62
N TYR A 181 5.69 -35.74 -12.29
CA TYR A 181 5.88 -34.31 -12.01
C TYR A 181 5.49 -33.43 -13.19
N LYS A 182 5.91 -33.81 -14.41
CA LYS A 182 5.52 -33.08 -15.63
C LYS A 182 4.01 -33.10 -15.88
N MET A 183 3.34 -34.22 -15.60
CA MET A 183 1.88 -34.33 -15.72
C MET A 183 1.16 -33.47 -14.70
N VAL A 184 1.57 -33.52 -13.43
CA VAL A 184 1.02 -32.69 -12.34
C VAL A 184 1.26 -31.20 -12.61
N ALA A 185 2.44 -30.82 -13.10
CA ALA A 185 2.76 -29.45 -13.47
C ALA A 185 1.86 -28.93 -14.62
N LYS A 186 1.64 -29.75 -15.67
CA LYS A 186 0.72 -29.41 -16.76
C LYS A 186 -0.73 -29.27 -16.27
N ILE A 187 -1.20 -30.18 -15.42
CA ILE A 187 -2.55 -30.09 -14.83
C ILE A 187 -2.68 -28.82 -13.99
N GLY A 188 -1.71 -28.52 -13.13
CA GLY A 188 -1.67 -27.30 -12.33
C GLY A 188 -1.65 -26.03 -13.18
N PHE A 189 -0.92 -26.05 -14.30
CA PHE A 189 -0.89 -24.95 -15.26
C PHE A 189 -2.26 -24.69 -15.89
N TYR A 190 -2.94 -25.73 -16.40
CA TYR A 190 -4.28 -25.56 -16.97
C TYR A 190 -5.31 -25.12 -15.92
N LEU A 191 -5.24 -25.67 -14.71
CA LEU A 191 -6.10 -25.26 -13.60
C LEU A 191 -5.92 -23.77 -13.26
N THR A 192 -4.68 -23.34 -13.08
CA THR A 192 -4.37 -21.92 -12.79
C THR A 192 -4.80 -21.00 -13.92
N PHE A 193 -4.63 -21.42 -15.18
CA PHE A 193 -5.10 -20.67 -16.35
C PHE A 193 -6.62 -20.52 -16.38
N VAL A 194 -7.37 -21.60 -16.12
CA VAL A 194 -8.85 -21.57 -16.07
C VAL A 194 -9.33 -20.64 -14.95
N ILE A 195 -8.75 -20.77 -13.75
CA ILE A 195 -9.08 -19.92 -12.60
C ILE A 195 -8.79 -18.44 -12.92
N CYS A 196 -7.63 -18.12 -13.49
CA CYS A 196 -7.28 -16.75 -13.85
C CYS A 196 -8.18 -16.19 -14.95
N SER A 197 -8.62 -17.03 -15.90
CA SER A 197 -9.53 -16.62 -16.97
C SER A 197 -10.91 -16.28 -16.43
N ILE A 198 -11.45 -17.11 -15.52
CA ILE A 198 -12.72 -16.85 -14.83
C ILE A 198 -12.61 -15.58 -13.99
N ALA A 199 -11.55 -15.43 -13.19
CA ALA A 199 -11.33 -14.26 -12.35
C ALA A 199 -11.21 -12.97 -13.18
N SER A 200 -10.50 -13.01 -14.31
CA SER A 200 -10.40 -11.87 -15.21
C SER A 200 -11.73 -11.52 -15.88
N LEU A 201 -12.55 -12.52 -16.24
CA LEU A 201 -13.89 -12.30 -16.80
C LEU A 201 -14.78 -11.61 -15.77
N VAL A 202 -14.79 -12.09 -14.53
CA VAL A 202 -15.57 -11.50 -13.43
C VAL A 202 -15.11 -10.06 -13.18
N SER A 203 -13.81 -9.81 -13.00
CA SER A 203 -13.29 -8.46 -12.79
C SER A 203 -13.62 -7.51 -13.95
N SER A 204 -13.56 -7.99 -15.20
CA SER A 204 -13.95 -7.19 -16.38
C SER A 204 -15.45 -6.89 -16.42
N LEU A 205 -16.29 -7.80 -15.95
CA LEU A 205 -17.75 -7.61 -15.88
C LEU A 205 -18.12 -6.61 -14.78
N LEU A 206 -17.42 -6.65 -13.65
CA LEU A 206 -17.63 -5.71 -12.53
C LEU A 206 -17.13 -4.29 -12.86
N ASN A 207 -16.05 -4.18 -13.63
CA ASN A 207 -15.45 -2.91 -14.08
C ASN A 207 -15.91 -2.50 -15.47
N TYR A 208 -17.13 -2.84 -15.87
CA TYR A 208 -17.65 -2.47 -17.18
C TYR A 208 -17.67 -0.95 -17.37
N SER A 209 -17.22 -0.48 -18.54
CA SER A 209 -16.92 0.94 -18.81
C SER A 209 -18.09 1.89 -18.54
N HIS A 210 -19.32 1.45 -18.81
CA HIS A 210 -20.53 2.25 -18.60
C HIS A 210 -21.10 2.13 -17.17
N PHE A 211 -20.85 1.01 -16.47
CA PHE A 211 -21.41 0.74 -15.15
C PHE A 211 -20.33 0.10 -14.25
N GLN A 212 -19.62 0.95 -13.52
CA GLN A 212 -18.64 0.51 -12.52
C GLN A 212 -19.35 0.13 -11.23
N LEU A 213 -19.83 -1.12 -11.13
CA LEU A 213 -20.48 -1.65 -9.92
C LEU A 213 -19.54 -1.59 -8.70
N VAL A 214 -18.24 -1.69 -8.96
CA VAL A 214 -17.17 -1.55 -7.96
C VAL A 214 -17.29 -0.23 -7.18
N ASN A 215 -17.85 0.85 -7.72
CA ASN A 215 -17.95 2.11 -6.97
C ASN A 215 -19.12 2.15 -5.97
N TYR A 216 -20.08 1.22 -6.08
CA TYR A 216 -21.34 1.26 -5.32
C TYR A 216 -21.38 0.28 -4.15
N SER A 217 -20.78 -0.90 -4.28
CA SER A 217 -20.86 -1.98 -3.29
C SER A 217 -19.47 -2.36 -2.78
N ALA A 218 -19.31 -2.40 -1.46
CA ALA A 218 -18.10 -2.86 -0.80
C ALA A 218 -17.88 -4.37 -1.05
N PHE A 219 -18.95 -5.16 -1.12
CA PHE A 219 -18.87 -6.59 -1.42
C PHE A 219 -18.34 -6.85 -2.84
N VAL A 220 -18.86 -6.12 -3.83
CA VAL A 220 -18.38 -6.23 -5.22
C VAL A 220 -16.90 -5.85 -5.34
N GLN A 221 -16.44 -4.86 -4.58
CA GLN A 221 -15.03 -4.49 -4.53
C GLN A 221 -14.16 -5.60 -3.93
N GLN A 222 -14.62 -6.27 -2.87
CA GLN A 222 -13.87 -7.40 -2.30
C GLN A 222 -13.72 -8.54 -3.33
N ILE A 223 -14.77 -8.81 -4.10
CA ILE A 223 -14.70 -9.78 -5.22
C ILE A 223 -13.65 -9.33 -6.24
N ASP A 224 -13.75 -8.08 -6.73
CA ASP A 224 -12.81 -7.56 -7.73
C ASP A 224 -11.36 -7.59 -7.24
N LEU A 225 -11.11 -7.21 -5.98
CA LEU A 225 -9.80 -7.26 -5.34
C LEU A 225 -9.25 -8.69 -5.31
N ARG A 226 -10.05 -9.69 -4.89
CA ARG A 226 -9.62 -11.09 -4.88
C ARG A 226 -9.37 -11.62 -6.29
N CYS A 227 -10.21 -11.27 -7.26
CA CYS A 227 -10.01 -11.65 -8.66
C CYS A 227 -8.68 -11.09 -9.21
N GLN A 228 -8.39 -9.81 -8.97
CA GLN A 228 -7.15 -9.19 -9.41
C GLN A 228 -5.91 -9.78 -8.72
N GLN A 229 -6.00 -10.10 -7.42
CA GLN A 229 -4.93 -10.80 -6.69
C GLN A 229 -4.63 -12.17 -7.30
N ILE A 230 -5.67 -12.97 -7.57
CA ILE A 230 -5.55 -14.29 -8.19
C ILE A 230 -4.90 -14.20 -9.58
N CYS A 231 -5.32 -13.23 -10.40
CA CYS A 231 -4.71 -13.02 -11.72
C CYS A 231 -3.23 -12.56 -11.64
N TYR A 232 -2.82 -11.93 -10.53
CA TYR A 232 -1.46 -11.41 -10.38
C TYR A 232 -0.48 -12.44 -9.80
N PHE A 233 -0.94 -13.42 -9.01
CA PHE A 233 -0.08 -14.44 -8.41
C PHE A 233 0.83 -15.20 -9.39
N PRO A 234 0.35 -15.68 -10.57
CA PRO A 234 1.22 -16.37 -11.51
C PRO A 234 2.35 -15.47 -12.03
N VAL A 235 2.05 -14.19 -12.26
CA VAL A 235 3.03 -13.21 -12.73
C VAL A 235 4.06 -12.90 -11.66
N GLN A 236 3.67 -12.78 -10.39
CA GLN A 236 4.61 -12.61 -9.28
C GLN A 236 5.48 -13.86 -9.10
N TYR A 237 4.88 -15.05 -9.16
CA TYR A 237 5.59 -16.32 -9.05
C TYR A 237 6.65 -16.48 -10.15
N GLU A 238 6.32 -16.14 -11.40
CA GLU A 238 7.27 -16.15 -12.54
C GLU A 238 8.50 -15.26 -12.27
N ARG A 239 8.26 -14.03 -11.80
CA ARG A 239 9.33 -13.07 -11.48
C ARG A 239 10.21 -13.56 -10.34
N ILE A 240 9.63 -14.21 -9.33
CA ILE A 240 10.36 -14.81 -8.21
C ILE A 240 11.21 -15.98 -8.70
N ASN A 241 10.67 -16.88 -9.53
CA ASN A 241 11.38 -18.09 -9.95
C ASN A 241 12.50 -17.81 -10.97
N LYS A 242 12.40 -16.72 -11.74
CA LYS A 242 13.52 -16.22 -12.58
C LYS A 242 14.80 -15.95 -11.77
N LYS A 243 14.68 -15.65 -10.47
CA LYS A 243 15.82 -15.46 -9.55
C LYS A 243 16.70 -16.70 -9.43
N ASP A 244 16.11 -17.90 -9.41
CA ASP A 244 16.85 -19.14 -9.18
C ASP A 244 17.66 -19.52 -10.44
N ASN A 245 17.18 -19.17 -11.63
CA ASN A 245 17.94 -19.28 -12.87
C ASN A 245 19.13 -18.28 -12.91
N ILE A 246 18.97 -17.08 -12.34
CA ILE A 246 20.06 -16.07 -12.27
C ILE A 246 21.18 -16.52 -11.32
N GLN A 247 20.86 -17.25 -10.24
CA GLN A 247 21.89 -17.82 -9.35
C GLN A 247 22.78 -18.87 -10.04
N ASN A 248 22.33 -19.43 -11.17
CA ASN A 248 23.08 -20.38 -11.98
C ASN A 248 23.94 -19.72 -13.08
N VAL A 249 23.97 -18.38 -13.15
CA VAL A 249 24.68 -17.59 -14.18
C VAL A 249 26.17 -17.39 -13.84
N GLY A 250 26.79 -18.35 -13.12
CA GLY A 250 28.25 -18.42 -13.01
C GLY A 250 28.95 -18.54 -14.38
N SER A 251 28.24 -18.96 -15.42
CA SER A 251 28.76 -19.21 -16.77
C SER A 251 28.77 -18.00 -17.74
N MET A 252 28.46 -16.78 -17.28
CA MET A 252 28.49 -15.57 -18.13
C MET A 252 29.68 -14.64 -17.87
N VAL A 253 30.67 -15.06 -17.09
CA VAL A 253 31.92 -14.30 -16.94
C VAL A 253 32.81 -14.41 -18.19
N GLU A 254 32.57 -15.41 -19.06
CA GLU A 254 33.31 -15.57 -20.33
C GLU A 254 32.76 -14.76 -21.51
N LYS A 255 31.55 -14.21 -21.44
CA LYS A 255 30.96 -13.41 -22.52
C LYS A 255 30.78 -11.96 -22.09
N ASP A 256 31.47 -11.08 -22.81
CA ASP A 256 31.21 -9.64 -22.98
C ASP A 256 32.05 -8.67 -22.11
N ASN A 257 33.29 -8.49 -22.57
CA ASN A 257 34.07 -7.24 -22.41
C ASN A 257 33.47 -6.03 -23.17
N SER A 258 32.20 -6.07 -23.61
CA SER A 258 31.60 -5.01 -24.40
C SER A 258 30.14 -4.81 -24.02
N ASN A 259 29.89 -3.94 -23.04
CA ASN A 259 28.76 -3.01 -22.90
C ASN A 259 28.32 -2.86 -21.44
N SER A 260 28.70 -1.73 -20.85
CA SER A 260 28.38 -1.26 -19.50
C SER A 260 26.91 -0.86 -19.28
N GLN A 261 25.98 -1.48 -20.01
CA GLN A 261 24.53 -1.31 -19.85
C GLN A 261 23.84 -2.52 -19.18
N PHE A 262 24.55 -3.65 -19.00
CA PHE A 262 23.96 -4.91 -18.51
C PHE A 262 23.82 -5.03 -16.98
N SER A 263 24.48 -4.19 -16.17
CA SER A 263 24.49 -4.34 -14.70
C SER A 263 23.19 -3.94 -13.99
N HIS A 264 22.30 -3.19 -14.63
CA HIS A 264 21.06 -2.72 -13.98
C HIS A 264 19.85 -3.66 -14.14
N SER A 265 19.85 -4.60 -15.09
CA SER A 265 18.62 -5.35 -15.46
C SER A 265 18.42 -6.66 -14.70
N TYR A 266 19.42 -7.21 -14.00
CA TYR A 266 19.36 -8.58 -13.46
C TYR A 266 19.67 -8.70 -11.96
N MET A 267 19.33 -7.69 -11.16
CA MET A 267 19.62 -7.72 -9.73
C MET A 267 18.57 -8.53 -8.94
N PRO A 268 18.97 -9.50 -8.09
CA PRO A 268 18.04 -10.25 -7.23
C PRO A 268 17.17 -9.35 -6.34
N SER A 269 17.68 -8.18 -5.97
CA SER A 269 16.98 -7.20 -5.12
C SER A 269 15.71 -6.63 -5.73
N LYS A 270 15.61 -6.57 -7.07
CA LYS A 270 14.41 -6.06 -7.77
C LYS A 270 13.21 -7.00 -7.64
N PHE A 271 13.45 -8.28 -7.39
CA PHE A 271 12.39 -9.29 -7.26
C PHE A 271 11.92 -9.50 -5.82
N TYR A 272 12.69 -9.02 -4.84
CA TYR A 272 12.37 -9.14 -3.43
C TYR A 272 11.09 -8.41 -2.99
N PRO A 273 10.74 -7.21 -3.50
CA PRO A 273 9.43 -6.59 -3.26
C PRO A 273 8.27 -7.49 -3.68
N ASP A 274 8.33 -8.09 -4.89
CA ASP A 274 7.29 -8.98 -5.41
C ASP A 274 7.13 -10.23 -4.52
N TYR A 275 8.24 -10.77 -3.99
CA TYR A 275 8.21 -11.84 -3.00
C TYR A 275 7.52 -11.40 -1.69
N ILE A 276 7.93 -10.27 -1.10
CA ILE A 276 7.34 -9.78 0.14
C ILE A 276 5.83 -9.57 -0.03
N LEU A 277 5.43 -8.95 -1.14
CA LEU A 277 4.04 -8.67 -1.46
C LEU A 277 3.22 -9.96 -1.63
N LEU A 278 3.71 -10.92 -2.43
CA LEU A 278 3.03 -12.20 -2.64
C LEU A 278 2.79 -12.92 -1.32
N TYR A 279 3.83 -13.15 -0.53
CA TYR A 279 3.68 -13.86 0.75
C TYR A 279 2.86 -13.07 1.77
N ASN A 280 2.93 -11.73 1.74
CA ASN A 280 2.04 -10.90 2.55
C ASN A 280 0.57 -11.15 2.20
N THR A 281 0.22 -11.10 0.91
CA THR A 281 -1.17 -11.35 0.47
C THR A 281 -1.67 -12.74 0.81
N ILE A 282 -0.84 -13.78 0.62
CA ILE A 282 -1.20 -15.16 0.97
C ILE A 282 -1.44 -15.30 2.48
N TRP A 283 -0.53 -14.77 3.31
CA TRP A 283 -0.69 -14.81 4.77
C TRP A 283 -1.92 -14.06 5.26
N LEU A 284 -2.23 -12.91 4.64
CA LEU A 284 -3.45 -12.16 4.98
C LEU A 284 -4.71 -12.92 4.59
N ILE A 285 -4.75 -13.58 3.42
CA ILE A 285 -5.90 -14.41 3.02
C ILE A 285 -6.10 -15.57 4.02
N ILE A 286 -5.03 -16.27 4.39
CA ILE A 286 -5.11 -17.37 5.35
C ILE A 286 -5.62 -16.87 6.71
N ASN A 287 -5.11 -15.74 7.19
CA ASN A 287 -5.55 -15.15 8.45
C ASN A 287 -7.00 -14.66 8.38
N ASP A 288 -7.42 -14.06 7.26
CA ASP A 288 -8.80 -13.59 7.05
C ASP A 288 -9.80 -14.75 7.07
N ILE A 289 -9.46 -15.88 6.45
CA ILE A 289 -10.25 -17.13 6.51
C ILE A 289 -10.25 -17.69 7.94
N SER A 290 -9.09 -17.72 8.61
CA SER A 290 -8.98 -18.23 9.99
C SER A 290 -9.83 -17.40 10.98
N PHE A 291 -9.77 -16.07 10.88
CA PHE A 291 -10.63 -15.18 11.66
C PHE A 291 -12.10 -15.34 11.29
N GLY A 292 -12.41 -15.53 10.00
CA GLY A 292 -13.76 -15.84 9.52
C GLY A 292 -14.34 -17.11 10.15
N LEU A 293 -13.55 -18.18 10.21
CA LEU A 293 -13.95 -19.45 10.84
C LEU A 293 -14.22 -19.28 12.34
N ILE A 294 -13.30 -18.64 13.07
CA ILE A 294 -13.42 -18.44 14.52
C ILE A 294 -14.63 -17.55 14.85
N LEU A 295 -14.73 -16.37 14.22
CA LEU A 295 -15.83 -15.44 14.47
C LEU A 295 -17.17 -16.00 13.97
N GLY A 296 -17.18 -16.72 12.85
CA GLY A 296 -18.38 -17.33 12.30
C GLY A 296 -18.97 -18.39 13.25
N ALA A 297 -18.10 -19.18 13.90
CA ALA A 297 -18.52 -20.13 14.93
C ALA A 297 -19.12 -19.40 16.16
N ILE A 298 -18.52 -18.30 16.61
CA ILE A 298 -19.06 -17.52 17.74
C ILE A 298 -20.42 -16.88 17.37
N LEU A 299 -20.57 -16.40 16.14
CA LEU A 299 -21.80 -15.78 15.65
C LEU A 299 -22.95 -16.79 15.51
N ILE A 300 -22.65 -18.06 15.18
CA ILE A 300 -23.69 -19.10 15.05
C ILE A 300 -24.30 -19.46 16.40
N GLU A 301 -23.48 -19.52 17.45
CA GLU A 301 -23.90 -19.84 18.81
C GLU A 301 -24.78 -18.72 19.40
N ASN A 302 -24.44 -17.47 19.10
CA ASN A 302 -25.12 -16.29 19.64
C ASN A 302 -26.18 -15.70 18.69
N ARG A 303 -26.59 -16.45 17.65
CA ARG A 303 -27.41 -15.94 16.54
C ARG A 303 -28.71 -15.28 17.01
N ASP A 304 -29.48 -15.95 17.87
CA ASP A 304 -30.80 -15.46 18.29
C ASP A 304 -30.71 -14.18 19.14
N PHE A 305 -29.70 -14.11 20.01
CA PHE A 305 -29.39 -12.90 20.76
C PHE A 305 -28.98 -11.76 19.82
N LEU A 306 -28.09 -12.02 18.86
CA LEU A 306 -27.64 -11.00 17.90
C LEU A 306 -28.77 -10.50 17.01
N VAL A 307 -29.67 -11.37 16.57
CA VAL A 307 -30.82 -11.00 15.75
C VAL A 307 -31.76 -10.10 16.54
N SER A 308 -32.12 -10.48 17.77
CA SER A 308 -33.01 -9.68 18.61
C SER A 308 -32.40 -8.33 19.03
N ALA A 309 -31.10 -8.32 19.37
CA ALA A 309 -30.36 -7.10 19.67
C ALA A 309 -30.28 -6.16 18.45
N SER A 310 -29.91 -6.70 17.29
CA SER A 310 -29.82 -5.91 16.04
C SER A 310 -31.17 -5.36 15.63
N HIS A 311 -32.26 -6.14 15.72
CA HIS A 311 -33.61 -5.65 15.46
C HIS A 311 -33.94 -4.44 16.34
N ARG A 312 -33.69 -4.55 17.65
CA ARG A 312 -33.96 -3.47 18.62
C ARG A 312 -33.14 -2.22 18.31
N VAL A 313 -31.83 -2.38 18.11
CA VAL A 313 -30.91 -1.26 17.85
C VAL A 313 -31.24 -0.58 16.52
N LEU A 314 -31.43 -1.34 15.45
CA LEU A 314 -31.75 -0.79 14.13
C LEU A 314 -33.11 -0.09 14.12
N LYS A 315 -34.13 -0.67 14.77
CA LYS A 315 -35.44 -0.01 14.91
C LYS A 315 -35.33 1.30 15.67
N PHE A 316 -34.59 1.29 16.78
CA PHE A 316 -34.38 2.49 17.58
C PHE A 316 -33.71 3.62 16.78
N PHE A 317 -32.62 3.33 16.06
CA PHE A 317 -31.89 4.36 15.31
C PHE A 317 -32.58 4.81 14.02
N LEU A 318 -33.20 3.88 13.28
CA LEU A 318 -33.74 4.15 11.94
C LEU A 318 -35.20 4.60 11.96
N TYR A 319 -35.92 4.42 13.06
CA TYR A 319 -37.32 4.83 13.20
C TYR A 319 -37.54 5.69 14.44
N ASP A 320 -37.37 5.12 15.65
CA ASP A 320 -37.79 5.79 16.89
C ASP A 320 -37.01 7.11 17.13
N SER A 321 -35.68 7.08 16.93
CA SER A 321 -34.81 8.25 17.08
C SER A 321 -35.11 9.32 16.05
N LEU A 322 -35.28 8.94 14.77
CA LEU A 322 -35.60 9.90 13.70
C LEU A 322 -36.95 10.57 13.94
N LYS A 323 -37.96 9.80 14.35
CA LYS A 323 -39.27 10.30 14.71
C LYS A 323 -39.19 11.27 15.89
N THR A 324 -38.54 10.86 16.98
CA THR A 324 -38.38 11.69 18.19
C THR A 324 -37.63 12.99 17.88
N ILE A 325 -36.54 12.94 17.10
CA ILE A 325 -35.80 14.14 16.70
C ILE A 325 -36.70 15.08 15.88
N THR A 326 -37.49 14.54 14.96
CA THR A 326 -38.37 15.33 14.09
C THR A 326 -39.52 15.97 14.88
N GLU A 327 -40.15 15.24 15.79
CA GLU A 327 -41.21 15.74 16.67
C GLU A 327 -40.71 16.79 17.67
N THR A 328 -39.50 16.59 18.22
CA THR A 328 -38.89 17.57 19.14
C THR A 328 -38.47 18.86 18.42
N LEU A 329 -38.07 18.78 17.14
CA LEU A 329 -37.82 19.95 16.30
C LEU A 329 -39.10 20.77 16.04
N ALA A 330 -40.27 20.12 15.95
CA ALA A 330 -41.56 20.81 15.85
C ALA A 330 -41.96 21.51 17.15
N ASN A 331 -41.71 20.85 18.30
CA ASN A 331 -42.16 21.28 19.61
C ASN A 331 -41.11 22.10 20.40
N ASN A 332 -40.48 23.09 19.74
CA ASN A 332 -39.45 23.97 20.31
C ASN A 332 -38.25 23.22 20.95
N PRO A 333 -37.26 22.80 20.14
CA PRO A 333 -36.10 22.07 20.65
C PRO A 333 -35.31 22.93 21.65
N LEU A 334 -34.92 22.33 22.78
CA LEU A 334 -34.09 22.97 23.81
C LEU A 334 -34.65 24.30 24.36
N GLY A 335 -35.96 24.55 24.23
CA GLY A 335 -36.60 25.80 24.64
C GLY A 335 -36.39 26.98 23.68
N ILE A 336 -35.78 26.75 22.51
CA ILE A 336 -35.64 27.77 21.46
C ILE A 336 -36.97 27.87 20.72
N LYS A 337 -37.59 29.06 20.76
CA LYS A 337 -38.84 29.33 20.04
C LYS A 337 -38.58 29.39 18.54
N LEU A 338 -38.94 28.32 17.84
CA LEU A 338 -38.89 28.26 16.39
C LEU A 338 -40.19 28.81 15.77
N ASN A 339 -40.17 29.08 14.47
CA ASN A 339 -41.41 29.37 13.74
C ASN A 339 -42.28 28.11 13.70
N ALA A 340 -43.42 28.14 14.38
CA ALA A 340 -44.30 26.97 14.57
C ALA A 340 -44.87 26.45 13.26
N GLU A 341 -45.37 27.31 12.38
CA GLU A 341 -45.97 26.92 11.10
C GLU A 341 -44.96 26.17 10.21
N LEU A 342 -43.76 26.74 10.05
CA LEU A 342 -42.72 26.11 9.26
C LEU A 342 -42.18 24.84 9.91
N ALA A 343 -42.03 24.82 11.23
CA ALA A 343 -41.55 23.65 11.97
C ALA A 343 -42.54 22.49 11.87
N ASN A 344 -43.84 22.76 11.98
CA ASN A 344 -44.91 21.77 11.80
C ASN A 344 -44.94 21.24 10.37
N PHE A 345 -44.89 22.12 9.35
CA PHE A 345 -44.85 21.70 7.95
C PHE A 345 -43.64 20.81 7.63
N LEU A 346 -42.43 21.21 8.04
CA LEU A 346 -41.22 20.40 7.83
C LEU A 346 -41.28 19.08 8.59
N SER A 347 -41.79 19.11 9.83
CA SER A 347 -41.97 17.90 10.64
C SER A 347 -42.92 16.91 10.00
N GLU A 348 -44.12 17.35 9.58
CA GLU A 348 -45.10 16.50 8.89
C GLU A 348 -44.52 15.90 7.60
N LEU A 349 -43.82 16.70 6.81
CA LEU A 349 -43.15 16.23 5.60
C LEU A 349 -42.12 15.13 5.91
N PHE A 350 -41.23 15.37 6.88
CA PHE A 350 -40.18 14.40 7.24
C PHE A 350 -40.76 13.16 7.92
N LEU A 351 -41.77 13.30 8.78
CA LEU A 351 -42.50 12.17 9.39
C LEU A 351 -43.17 11.31 8.32
N TRP A 352 -43.80 11.93 7.31
CA TRP A 352 -44.39 11.18 6.19
C TRP A 352 -43.33 10.36 5.45
N VAL A 353 -42.17 10.94 5.16
CA VAL A 353 -41.07 10.20 4.51
C VAL A 353 -40.47 9.12 5.42
N ILE A 354 -40.36 9.35 6.75
CA ILE A 354 -39.93 8.34 7.72
C ILE A 354 -40.89 7.15 7.68
N GLU A 355 -42.20 7.40 7.82
CA GLU A 355 -43.22 6.34 7.80
C GLU A 355 -43.26 5.61 6.45
N PHE A 356 -43.16 6.35 5.34
CA PHE A 356 -43.08 5.77 4.00
C PHE A 356 -41.86 4.86 3.84
N SER A 357 -40.67 5.33 4.23
CA SER A 357 -39.44 4.52 4.14
C SER A 357 -39.49 3.30 5.08
N TYR A 358 -40.07 3.48 6.27
CA TYR A 358 -40.21 2.43 7.25
C TYR A 358 -41.12 1.30 6.75
N THR A 359 -42.31 1.66 6.30
CA THR A 359 -43.32 0.72 5.80
C THR A 359 -42.89 0.04 4.50
N THR A 360 -42.24 0.77 3.59
CA THR A 360 -41.89 0.26 2.26
C THR A 360 -40.76 -0.77 2.30
N PHE A 361 -39.68 -0.52 3.04
CA PHE A 361 -38.51 -1.43 3.00
C PHE A 361 -37.83 -1.67 4.35
N ILE A 362 -37.71 -0.69 5.23
CA ILE A 362 -36.93 -0.85 6.48
C ILE A 362 -37.56 -1.89 7.41
N LYS A 363 -38.88 -1.86 7.60
CA LYS A 363 -39.61 -2.84 8.42
C LYS A 363 -39.35 -4.27 7.95
N ARG A 364 -39.32 -4.48 6.62
CA ARG A 364 -39.02 -5.79 6.03
C ARG A 364 -37.56 -6.18 6.23
N LEU A 365 -36.61 -5.26 6.09
CA LEU A 365 -35.16 -5.55 6.24
C LEU A 365 -34.70 -5.77 7.68
N ILE A 366 -35.36 -5.12 8.65
CA ILE A 366 -35.05 -5.26 10.08
C ILE A 366 -35.86 -6.40 10.72
N ASP A 367 -36.85 -6.97 10.02
CA ASP A 367 -37.65 -8.08 10.54
C ASP A 367 -36.74 -9.24 11.00
N PRO A 368 -36.94 -9.80 12.21
CA PRO A 368 -36.04 -10.82 12.74
C PRO A 368 -35.79 -12.00 11.79
N LYS A 369 -36.77 -12.39 10.96
CA LYS A 369 -36.59 -13.47 9.98
C LYS A 369 -35.58 -13.10 8.89
N THR A 370 -35.71 -11.90 8.32
CA THR A 370 -34.79 -11.43 7.27
C THR A 370 -33.40 -11.17 7.82
N LEU A 371 -33.29 -10.58 9.02
CA LEU A 371 -32.01 -10.32 9.66
C LEU A 371 -31.31 -11.62 10.06
N SER A 372 -32.07 -12.63 10.48
CA SER A 372 -31.57 -13.98 10.74
C SER A 372 -31.07 -14.68 9.46
N SER A 373 -31.73 -14.47 8.32
CA SER A 373 -31.28 -14.95 7.00
C SER A 373 -30.01 -14.22 6.53
N LEU A 374 -29.96 -12.90 6.67
CA LEU A 374 -28.78 -12.09 6.36
C LEU A 374 -27.58 -12.50 7.21
N LEU A 375 -27.78 -12.67 8.52
CA LEU A 375 -26.73 -13.11 9.44
C LEU A 375 -26.19 -14.48 9.04
N THR A 376 -27.07 -15.42 8.72
CA THR A 376 -26.66 -16.74 8.21
C THR A 376 -25.89 -16.65 6.89
N LEU A 377 -26.33 -15.81 5.94
CA LEU A 377 -25.57 -15.56 4.71
C LEU A 377 -24.17 -14.99 5.01
N THR A 378 -24.06 -14.04 5.93
CA THR A 378 -22.77 -13.48 6.33
C THR A 378 -21.88 -14.55 6.97
N ILE A 379 -22.40 -15.41 7.84
CA ILE A 379 -21.65 -16.50 8.48
C ILE A 379 -21.14 -17.49 7.42
N TYR A 380 -21.97 -17.88 6.44
CA TYR A 380 -21.51 -18.75 5.35
C TYR A 380 -20.38 -18.12 4.53
N MET A 381 -20.45 -16.81 4.27
CA MET A 381 -19.35 -16.10 3.60
C MET A 381 -18.08 -16.04 4.44
N MET A 382 -18.19 -15.93 5.77
CA MET A 382 -17.04 -15.97 6.69
C MET A 382 -16.31 -17.31 6.62
N PHE A 383 -17.06 -18.41 6.52
CA PHE A 383 -16.49 -19.74 6.41
C PHE A 383 -15.84 -20.00 5.05
N LEU A 384 -16.42 -19.48 3.97
CA LEU A 384 -15.94 -19.74 2.61
C LEU A 384 -14.77 -18.85 2.20
N VAL A 385 -14.88 -17.54 2.41
CA VAL A 385 -13.97 -16.54 1.80
C VAL A 385 -13.24 -15.69 2.85
N GLY A 386 -13.77 -15.61 4.07
CA GLY A 386 -13.13 -14.94 5.21
C GLY A 386 -13.94 -13.78 5.79
N PHE A 387 -13.42 -13.19 6.86
CA PHE A 387 -14.08 -12.14 7.63
C PHE A 387 -14.30 -10.84 6.84
N SER A 388 -13.35 -10.45 5.98
CA SER A 388 -13.44 -9.24 5.16
C SER A 388 -14.73 -9.18 4.30
N PHE A 389 -15.16 -10.31 3.77
CA PHE A 389 -16.39 -10.42 2.96
C PHE A 389 -17.65 -10.20 3.80
N ALA A 390 -17.68 -10.69 5.04
CA ALA A 390 -18.81 -10.47 5.93
C ALA A 390 -18.94 -9.00 6.35
N VAL A 391 -17.82 -8.33 6.66
CA VAL A 391 -17.82 -6.89 6.93
C VAL A 391 -18.30 -6.12 5.69
N SER A 392 -17.89 -6.52 4.48
CA SER A 392 -18.32 -5.85 3.25
C SER A 392 -19.84 -5.97 2.99
N LEU A 393 -20.43 -7.14 3.26
CA LEU A 393 -21.89 -7.32 3.20
C LEU A 393 -22.61 -6.49 4.26
N ALA A 394 -22.05 -6.40 5.47
CA ALA A 394 -22.61 -5.57 6.54
C ALA A 394 -22.59 -4.07 6.17
N ILE A 395 -21.52 -3.60 5.51
CA ILE A 395 -21.42 -2.21 5.01
C ILE A 395 -22.51 -1.94 3.97
N ASP A 396 -22.71 -2.85 3.00
CA ASP A 396 -23.72 -2.66 1.96
C ASP A 396 -25.14 -2.70 2.53
N PHE A 397 -25.41 -3.59 3.47
CA PHE A 397 -26.67 -3.63 4.21
C PHE A 397 -26.91 -2.33 4.99
N PHE A 398 -25.90 -1.84 5.70
CA PHE A 398 -25.97 -0.57 6.44
C PHE A 398 -26.17 0.64 5.52
N ALA A 399 -25.55 0.65 4.33
CA ALA A 399 -25.71 1.72 3.34
C ALA A 399 -27.15 1.80 2.81
N ILE A 400 -27.80 0.64 2.57
CA ILE A 400 -29.22 0.58 2.19
C ILE A 400 -30.10 1.11 3.32
N LEU A 401 -29.84 0.69 4.55
CA LEU A 401 -30.61 1.14 5.73
C LEU A 401 -30.45 2.65 5.99
N SER A 402 -29.27 3.20 5.75
CA SER A 402 -28.96 4.63 5.98
C SER A 402 -29.44 5.55 4.85
N PHE A 403 -30.02 5.01 3.78
CA PHE A 403 -30.49 5.79 2.63
C PHE A 403 -31.50 6.90 2.98
N PRO A 404 -32.51 6.69 3.85
CA PRO A 404 -33.44 7.74 4.25
C PRO A 404 -32.73 8.92 4.93
N ILE A 405 -31.75 8.65 5.79
CA ILE A 405 -30.94 9.67 6.47
C ILE A 405 -30.18 10.52 5.44
N TYR A 406 -29.63 9.89 4.39
CA TYR A 406 -29.01 10.61 3.28
C TYR A 406 -30.00 11.51 2.54
N VAL A 407 -31.23 11.03 2.29
CA VAL A 407 -32.29 11.82 1.64
C VAL A 407 -32.68 13.02 2.50
N PHE A 408 -32.89 12.84 3.81
CA PHE A 408 -33.20 13.93 4.75
C PHE A 408 -32.12 15.00 4.79
N TYR A 409 -30.87 14.57 4.92
CA TYR A 409 -29.73 15.47 4.87
C TYR A 409 -29.69 16.24 3.54
N ARG A 410 -29.91 15.57 2.40
CA ARG A 410 -29.85 16.22 1.09
C ARG A 410 -30.97 17.25 0.89
N ILE A 411 -32.20 16.92 1.31
CA ILE A 411 -33.35 17.84 1.23
C ILE A 411 -33.10 19.06 2.13
N SER A 412 -32.78 18.84 3.41
CA SER A 412 -32.55 19.92 4.38
C SER A 412 -31.34 20.79 4.01
N SER A 413 -30.23 20.20 3.57
CA SER A 413 -29.05 20.91 3.08
C SER A 413 -29.38 21.80 1.88
N LYS A 414 -30.17 21.30 0.94
CA LYS A 414 -30.55 22.08 -0.25
C LYS A 414 -31.50 23.21 0.09
N LEU A 415 -32.45 22.98 1.00
CA LEU A 415 -33.37 24.00 1.50
C LEU A 415 -32.61 25.12 2.23
N TYR A 416 -31.71 24.77 3.15
CA TYR A 416 -30.86 25.72 3.88
C TYR A 416 -29.95 26.50 2.94
N HIS A 417 -29.26 25.83 2.00
CA HIS A 417 -28.40 26.51 1.02
C HIS A 417 -29.17 27.46 0.12
N CYS A 418 -30.38 27.06 -0.32
CA CYS A 418 -31.27 27.93 -1.09
C CYS A 418 -31.66 29.18 -0.29
N GLN A 419 -32.05 29.00 0.97
CA GLN A 419 -32.42 30.10 1.85
C GLN A 419 -31.27 31.09 2.06
N LEU A 420 -30.05 30.61 2.34
CA LEU A 420 -28.88 31.47 2.48
C LEU A 420 -28.58 32.27 1.19
N ASN A 421 -28.69 31.63 0.02
CA ASN A 421 -28.45 32.30 -1.26
C ASN A 421 -29.52 33.37 -1.56
N ILE A 422 -30.79 33.09 -1.28
CA ILE A 422 -31.88 34.06 -1.44
C ILE A 422 -31.67 35.24 -0.49
N MET A 423 -31.35 34.97 0.78
CA MET A 423 -31.04 36.01 1.76
C MET A 423 -29.86 36.86 1.36
N ALA A 424 -28.77 36.26 0.86
CA ALA A 424 -27.62 37.00 0.37
C ALA A 424 -27.99 37.90 -0.83
N SER A 425 -28.86 37.43 -1.73
CA SER A 425 -29.37 38.22 -2.85
C SER A 425 -30.24 39.39 -2.39
N LEU A 426 -31.17 39.15 -1.44
CA LEU A 426 -32.04 40.19 -0.88
C LEU A 426 -31.29 41.18 0.00
N PHE A 427 -30.25 40.76 0.70
CA PHE A 427 -29.38 41.66 1.44
C PHE A 427 -28.61 42.60 0.49
N ASN A 428 -28.15 42.09 -0.65
CA ASN A 428 -27.56 42.93 -1.70
C ASN A 428 -28.59 43.91 -2.26
N LEU A 429 -29.83 43.46 -2.52
CA LEU A 429 -30.94 44.30 -2.95
C LEU A 429 -31.19 45.45 -1.96
N PHE A 430 -31.23 45.16 -0.65
CA PHE A 430 -31.33 46.16 0.41
C PHE A 430 -30.21 47.20 0.36
N CYS A 431 -28.98 46.75 0.06
CA CYS A 431 -27.82 47.62 -0.09
C CYS A 431 -27.74 48.37 -1.44
N GLY A 432 -28.76 48.28 -2.31
CA GLY A 432 -28.71 48.86 -3.66
C GLY A 432 -27.72 48.19 -4.61
N LYS A 433 -27.43 46.90 -4.37
CA LYS A 433 -26.44 46.09 -5.11
C LYS A 433 -27.08 44.91 -5.82
N LYS A 434 -26.59 44.56 -7.00
CA LYS A 434 -27.02 43.41 -7.80
C LYS A 434 -25.83 42.54 -8.17
N ARG A 435 -25.95 41.21 -8.01
CA ARG A 435 -24.92 40.29 -8.50
C ARG A 435 -25.04 40.17 -10.03
N ASN A 436 -23.97 40.51 -10.73
CA ASN A 436 -23.83 40.32 -12.16
C ASN A 436 -23.28 38.91 -12.43
N VAL A 437 -24.13 38.01 -12.92
CA VAL A 437 -23.77 36.61 -13.18
C VAL A 437 -22.72 36.50 -14.30
N LEU A 438 -22.79 37.36 -15.32
CA LEU A 438 -21.89 37.33 -16.48
C LEU A 438 -20.44 37.69 -16.12
N ARG A 439 -20.26 38.64 -15.18
CA ARG A 439 -18.94 39.11 -14.73
C ARG A 439 -18.55 38.62 -13.33
N ASN A 440 -19.36 37.75 -12.73
CA ASN A 440 -19.18 37.19 -11.38
C ASN A 440 -18.79 38.24 -10.31
N ARG A 441 -19.43 39.42 -10.34
CA ARG A 441 -19.14 40.54 -9.42
C ARG A 441 -20.43 41.18 -8.90
N ILE A 442 -20.32 42.02 -7.87
CA ILE A 442 -21.43 42.76 -7.29
C ILE A 442 -21.37 44.19 -7.82
N ASP A 443 -22.39 44.60 -8.57
CA ASP A 443 -22.51 45.93 -9.17
C ASP A 443 -23.57 46.76 -8.42
N HIS A 444 -23.45 48.09 -8.42
CA HIS A 444 -24.52 48.97 -7.96
C HIS A 444 -25.66 48.98 -8.98
N ASN A 445 -26.90 49.00 -8.51
CA ASN A 445 -28.07 49.08 -9.37
C ASN A 445 -29.14 49.98 -8.73
N TYR A 446 -29.78 50.82 -9.53
CA TYR A 446 -30.88 51.67 -9.07
C TYR A 446 -32.17 50.84 -9.03
N PHE A 447 -32.63 50.50 -7.82
CA PHE A 447 -33.89 49.81 -7.61
C PHE A 447 -35.00 50.81 -7.29
N GLN A 448 -36.21 50.54 -7.75
CA GLN A 448 -37.39 51.33 -7.39
C GLN A 448 -37.75 51.10 -5.90
N LEU A 449 -38.42 52.08 -5.29
CA LEU A 449 -38.79 52.02 -3.87
C LEU A 449 -39.64 50.78 -3.54
N ASP A 450 -40.60 50.43 -4.41
CA ASP A 450 -41.47 49.26 -4.22
C ASP A 450 -40.68 47.94 -4.22
N GLN A 451 -39.67 47.83 -5.09
CA GLN A 451 -38.80 46.65 -5.18
C GLN A 451 -37.94 46.51 -3.92
N LEU A 452 -37.43 47.63 -3.40
CA LEU A 452 -36.67 47.66 -2.18
C LEU A 452 -37.55 47.26 -0.98
N LEU A 453 -38.76 47.83 -0.88
CA LEU A 453 -39.71 47.53 0.17
C LEU A 453 -40.09 46.04 0.18
N LEU A 454 -40.52 45.50 -0.97
CA LEU A 454 -40.86 44.08 -1.10
C LEU A 454 -39.67 43.18 -0.74
N GLY A 455 -38.48 43.55 -1.21
CA GLY A 455 -37.24 42.85 -0.90
C GLY A 455 -36.89 42.83 0.58
N THR A 456 -37.06 43.97 1.27
CA THR A 456 -36.84 44.06 2.72
C THR A 456 -37.83 43.23 3.51
N LEU A 457 -39.11 43.22 3.12
CA LEU A 457 -40.14 42.40 3.78
C LEU A 457 -39.81 40.92 3.65
N LEU A 458 -39.53 40.45 2.43
CA LEU A 458 -39.13 39.05 2.18
C LEU A 458 -37.84 38.69 2.92
N PHE A 459 -36.87 39.61 2.99
CA PHE A 459 -35.63 39.39 3.74
C PHE A 459 -35.90 39.18 5.24
N ILE A 460 -36.70 40.05 5.86
CA ILE A 460 -37.06 39.95 7.28
C ILE A 460 -37.78 38.62 7.56
N ILE A 461 -38.74 38.22 6.72
CA ILE A 461 -39.43 36.92 6.85
C ILE A 461 -38.41 35.78 6.79
N LEU A 462 -37.53 35.76 5.79
CA LEU A 462 -36.54 34.68 5.65
C LEU A 462 -35.55 34.64 6.81
N VAL A 463 -35.13 35.79 7.36
CA VAL A 463 -34.30 35.85 8.57
C VAL A 463 -35.00 35.16 9.73
N PHE A 464 -36.30 35.43 9.97
CA PHE A 464 -37.05 34.79 11.05
C PHE A 464 -37.33 33.30 10.83
N LEU A 465 -37.39 32.84 9.57
CA LEU A 465 -37.53 31.41 9.24
C LEU A 465 -36.21 30.63 9.29
N THR A 466 -35.07 31.32 9.22
CA THR A 466 -33.74 30.69 9.13
C THR A 466 -33.39 29.81 10.33
N PRO A 467 -33.63 30.22 11.59
CA PRO A 467 -33.36 29.36 12.75
C PRO A 467 -34.06 28.01 12.67
N THR A 468 -35.32 27.98 12.20
CA THR A 468 -36.07 26.73 12.03
C THR A 468 -35.39 25.82 11.02
N VAL A 469 -35.12 26.32 9.81
CA VAL A 469 -34.46 25.53 8.76
C VAL A 469 -33.07 25.05 9.19
N MET A 470 -32.31 25.91 9.86
CA MET A 470 -30.98 25.59 10.37
C MET A 470 -31.06 24.46 11.41
N ALA A 471 -32.04 24.47 12.31
CA ALA A 471 -32.21 23.42 13.31
C ALA A 471 -32.45 22.04 12.66
N PHE A 472 -33.38 21.95 11.69
CA PHE A 472 -33.62 20.70 10.95
C PHE A 472 -32.37 20.26 10.18
N TYR A 473 -31.70 21.19 9.49
CA TYR A 473 -30.47 20.89 8.74
C TYR A 473 -29.35 20.36 9.64
N MET A 474 -29.09 21.01 10.78
CA MET A 474 -28.02 20.60 11.70
C MET A 474 -28.28 19.23 12.30
N SER A 475 -29.52 18.93 12.72
CA SER A 475 -29.90 17.62 13.27
C SER A 475 -29.64 16.48 12.28
N TYR A 476 -30.11 16.61 11.03
CA TYR A 476 -29.85 15.57 10.02
C TYR A 476 -28.40 15.54 9.53
N THR A 477 -27.67 16.66 9.61
CA THR A 477 -26.23 16.68 9.35
C THR A 477 -25.45 15.87 10.38
N VAL A 478 -25.80 15.96 11.67
CA VAL A 478 -25.18 15.14 12.73
C VAL A 478 -25.41 13.66 12.47
N LEU A 479 -26.66 13.26 12.16
CA LEU A 479 -26.99 11.88 11.81
C LEU A 479 -26.23 11.41 10.56
N ARG A 480 -26.11 12.27 9.54
CA ARG A 480 -25.34 11.95 8.34
C ARG A 480 -23.85 11.79 8.64
N MET A 481 -23.25 12.66 9.46
CA MET A 481 -21.85 12.52 9.84
C MET A 481 -21.62 11.23 10.63
N LEU A 482 -22.53 10.85 11.53
CA LEU A 482 -22.47 9.58 12.25
C LEU A 482 -22.48 8.38 11.28
N THR A 483 -23.43 8.33 10.33
CA THR A 483 -23.47 7.24 9.33
C THR A 483 -22.18 7.17 8.50
N ILE A 484 -21.65 8.31 8.05
CA ILE A 484 -20.38 8.38 7.31
C ILE A 484 -19.20 7.88 8.17
N THR A 485 -19.16 8.21 9.46
CA THR A 485 -18.08 7.73 10.35
C THR A 485 -18.09 6.22 10.51
N ILE A 486 -19.26 5.60 10.62
CA ILE A 486 -19.40 4.14 10.71
C ILE A 486 -18.99 3.46 9.40
N GLU A 487 -19.38 4.02 8.25
CA GLU A 487 -18.95 3.52 6.93
C GLU A 487 -17.42 3.58 6.79
N ILE A 488 -16.80 4.73 7.08
CA ILE A 488 -15.35 4.92 6.97
C ILE A 488 -14.59 4.01 7.93
N PHE A 489 -15.08 3.85 9.17
CA PHE A 489 -14.46 2.96 10.15
C PHE A 489 -14.49 1.50 9.67
N SER A 490 -15.64 1.04 9.17
CA SER A 490 -15.79 -0.32 8.66
C SER A 490 -14.90 -0.57 7.43
N GLU A 491 -14.80 0.39 6.51
CA GLU A 491 -13.88 0.32 5.37
C GLU A 491 -12.40 0.31 5.79
N ALA A 492 -12.04 1.06 6.84
CA ALA A 492 -10.69 1.04 7.40
C ALA A 492 -10.34 -0.33 8.01
N VAL A 493 -11.30 -1.01 8.65
CA VAL A 493 -11.13 -2.40 9.14
C VAL A 493 -10.86 -3.34 7.97
N ILE A 494 -11.60 -3.23 6.87
CA ILE A 494 -11.37 -4.04 5.65
C ILE A 494 -9.97 -3.76 5.06
N ALA A 495 -9.56 -2.49 4.97
CA ALA A 495 -8.24 -2.11 4.48
C ALA A 495 -7.10 -2.62 5.38
N LEU A 496 -7.34 -2.71 6.70
CA LEU A 496 -6.41 -3.31 7.63
C LEU A 496 -6.28 -4.82 7.35
N ILE A 497 -7.38 -5.56 7.32
CA ILE A 497 -7.37 -7.01 7.11
C ILE A 497 -6.68 -7.38 5.78
N ASN A 498 -6.92 -6.63 4.71
CA ASN A 498 -6.46 -7.00 3.37
C ASN A 498 -5.04 -6.53 2.99
N HIS A 499 -4.49 -5.49 3.64
CA HIS A 499 -3.18 -4.94 3.27
C HIS A 499 -2.24 -4.79 4.47
N PHE A 500 -2.56 -5.31 5.67
CA PHE A 500 -1.67 -5.16 6.82
C PHE A 500 -0.29 -5.75 6.47
N PRO A 501 0.84 -5.03 6.67
CA PRO A 501 2.17 -5.48 6.27
C PRO A 501 2.71 -6.55 7.24
N LEU A 502 1.93 -7.61 7.46
CA LEU A 502 2.18 -8.69 8.42
C LEU A 502 3.49 -9.40 8.11
N PHE A 503 3.68 -9.79 6.85
CA PHE A 503 4.86 -10.53 6.44
C PHE A 503 6.12 -9.66 6.50
N ALA A 504 6.02 -8.39 6.11
CA ALA A 504 7.12 -7.44 6.25
C ALA A 504 7.49 -7.20 7.73
N LEU A 505 6.49 -7.10 8.62
CA LEU A 505 6.70 -6.97 10.06
C LEU A 505 7.35 -8.22 10.65
N LEU A 506 6.88 -9.41 10.25
CA LEU A 506 7.45 -10.69 10.68
C LEU A 506 8.90 -10.83 10.23
N LEU A 507 9.21 -10.47 8.98
CA LEU A 507 10.59 -10.45 8.47
C LEU A 507 11.46 -9.49 9.29
N ARG A 508 10.93 -8.30 9.60
CA ARG A 508 11.63 -7.29 10.39
C ARG A 508 11.93 -7.76 11.81
N LEU A 509 11.01 -8.47 12.43
CA LEU A 509 11.14 -9.00 13.79
C LEU A 509 12.13 -10.18 13.82
N LYS A 510 12.06 -11.06 12.81
CA LYS A 510 12.92 -12.25 12.72
C LYS A 510 14.37 -11.90 12.40
N ASP A 511 14.60 -10.99 11.45
CA ASP A 511 15.94 -10.54 11.10
C ASP A 511 15.89 -9.15 10.43
N PRO A 512 16.40 -8.10 11.10
CA PRO A 512 16.35 -6.74 10.58
C PRO A 512 17.07 -6.58 9.22
N LYS A 513 18.09 -7.41 8.95
CA LYS A 513 18.93 -7.29 7.73
C LYS A 513 18.22 -7.75 6.45
N ARG A 514 17.03 -8.36 6.56
CA ARG A 514 16.21 -8.80 5.41
C ARG A 514 15.45 -7.67 4.73
N LEU A 515 15.26 -6.55 5.45
CA LEU A 515 14.56 -5.37 4.94
C LEU A 515 15.47 -4.14 5.04
N PRO A 516 16.49 -4.04 4.16
CA PRO A 516 17.33 -2.85 4.07
C PRO A 516 16.48 -1.58 3.83
N GLY A 517 16.69 -0.62 4.72
CA GLY A 517 16.19 0.76 4.65
C GLY A 517 17.28 1.78 4.29
N GLY A 518 18.51 1.32 4.08
CA GLY A 518 19.69 2.13 3.77
C GLY A 518 20.96 1.50 4.35
N ILE A 519 22.07 2.21 4.24
CA ILE A 519 23.39 1.76 4.72
C ILE A 519 23.99 2.85 5.61
N SER A 520 24.63 2.46 6.71
CA SER A 520 25.53 3.30 7.48
C SER A 520 26.96 2.77 7.38
N ILE A 521 27.92 3.68 7.43
CA ILE A 521 29.33 3.36 7.61
C ILE A 521 29.68 3.86 9.01
N GLU A 522 29.96 2.93 9.93
CA GLU A 522 30.33 3.25 11.30
C GLU A 522 31.83 3.07 11.48
N LEU A 523 32.47 4.00 12.19
CA LEU A 523 33.88 3.90 12.55
C LEU A 523 33.99 3.00 13.80
N LYS A 524 34.61 1.83 13.66
CA LYS A 524 34.93 0.96 14.80
C LYS A 524 36.39 1.15 15.19
N THR A 525 36.61 1.64 16.39
CA THR A 525 37.91 1.66 17.06
C THR A 525 38.05 0.39 17.90
N THR A 526 38.88 -0.55 17.46
CA THR A 526 39.22 -1.74 18.24
C THR A 526 40.16 -1.34 19.37
N VAL A 527 39.84 -1.70 20.62
CA VAL A 527 40.57 -1.28 21.84
C VAL A 527 42.01 -1.82 21.88
N SER A 528 42.34 -2.85 21.08
CA SER A 528 43.65 -3.52 21.08
C SER A 528 44.63 -3.09 19.98
N ASN A 529 44.18 -2.47 18.87
CA ASN A 529 45.05 -2.06 17.76
C ASN A 529 44.66 -0.65 17.29
N LYS A 530 45.64 0.25 17.13
CA LYS A 530 45.48 1.67 16.71
C LYS A 530 44.96 1.86 15.26
N HIS A 531 44.22 0.90 14.72
CA HIS A 531 43.67 0.96 13.37
C HIS A 531 42.18 1.31 13.42
N THR A 532 41.83 2.47 12.86
CA THR A 532 40.45 2.87 12.60
C THR A 532 39.92 2.09 11.41
N THR A 533 38.97 1.19 11.65
CA THR A 533 38.30 0.43 10.58
C THR A 533 36.89 0.97 10.36
N LEU A 534 36.48 1.09 9.10
CA LEU A 534 35.10 1.45 8.74
C LEU A 534 34.28 0.17 8.57
N GLU A 535 33.12 0.06 9.21
CA GLU A 535 32.22 -1.07 9.04
C GLU A 535 30.97 -0.65 8.25
N LEU A 536 30.68 -1.39 7.19
CA LEU A 536 29.44 -1.30 6.43
C LEU A 536 28.31 -2.01 7.17
N GLN A 537 27.34 -1.25 7.67
CA GLN A 537 26.15 -1.79 8.32
C GLN A 537 24.90 -1.57 7.48
N ASN A 538 24.01 -2.56 7.50
CA ASN A 538 22.70 -2.47 6.88
C ASN A 538 21.71 -1.86 7.86
N ASN A 539 21.21 -0.66 7.55
CA ASN A 539 20.19 -0.01 8.34
C ASN A 539 18.83 -0.51 7.94
N PRO A 540 18.07 -1.13 8.85
CA PRO A 540 16.80 -1.73 8.49
C PRO A 540 15.69 -0.68 8.42
N ILE A 541 14.65 -0.94 7.60
CA ILE A 541 13.58 0.03 7.35
C ILE A 541 12.84 0.43 8.65
N LYS A 542 12.48 1.70 8.78
CA LYS A 542 11.77 2.21 9.96
C LYS A 542 10.33 1.66 9.99
N PHE A 543 9.79 1.38 11.18
CA PHE A 543 8.40 0.92 11.31
C PHE A 543 7.41 1.93 10.71
N LYS A 544 7.60 3.24 10.94
CA LYS A 544 6.75 4.30 10.40
C LYS A 544 6.64 4.28 8.88
N SER A 545 7.71 3.93 8.15
CA SER A 545 7.68 3.85 6.69
C SER A 545 6.89 2.65 6.17
N MET A 546 6.78 1.56 6.93
CA MET A 546 5.95 0.41 6.53
C MET A 546 4.45 0.75 6.52
N PHE A 547 4.02 1.66 7.39
CA PHE A 547 2.63 2.12 7.49
C PHE A 547 2.35 3.42 6.72
N ARG A 548 3.23 3.81 5.79
CA ARG A 548 3.05 5.03 4.98
C ARG A 548 1.71 5.08 4.23
N PRO A 549 1.23 3.99 3.58
CA PRO A 549 -0.08 4.00 2.91
C PRO A 549 -1.25 4.31 3.85
N TYR A 550 -1.23 3.73 5.06
CA TYR A 550 -2.26 3.93 6.08
C TYR A 550 -2.26 5.35 6.64
N ASN A 551 -1.07 5.89 6.92
CA ASN A 551 -0.92 7.26 7.39
C ASN A 551 -1.45 8.26 6.37
N LEU A 552 -1.24 7.98 5.07
CA LEU A 552 -1.77 8.81 4.00
C LEU A 552 -3.29 8.71 3.88
N LEU A 553 -3.87 7.51 3.92
CA LEU A 553 -5.32 7.33 3.96
C LEU A 553 -5.93 8.07 5.15
N LEU A 554 -5.39 7.88 6.36
CA LEU A 554 -5.89 8.55 7.56
C LEU A 554 -5.77 10.08 7.44
N SER A 555 -4.68 10.58 6.86
CA SER A 555 -4.52 12.01 6.60
C SER A 555 -5.56 12.54 5.61
N GLN A 556 -5.85 11.80 4.53
CA GLN A 556 -6.86 12.15 3.54
C GLN A 556 -8.28 12.12 4.12
N MET A 557 -8.59 11.12 4.95
CA MET A 557 -9.86 11.02 5.68
C MET A 557 -10.05 12.22 6.59
N ARG A 558 -9.03 12.56 7.38
CA ARG A 558 -9.04 13.70 8.28
C ARG A 558 -9.24 15.02 7.51
N THR A 559 -8.57 15.20 6.37
CA THR A 559 -8.72 16.42 5.57
C THR A 559 -10.07 16.52 4.88
N ASN A 560 -10.65 15.41 4.45
CA ASN A 560 -11.90 15.41 3.66
C ASN A 560 -13.17 15.46 4.54
N TYR A 561 -13.17 14.78 5.68
CA TYR A 561 -14.37 14.60 6.50
C TYR A 561 -14.29 15.28 7.88
N PHE A 562 -13.09 15.41 8.45
CA PHE A 562 -12.89 15.93 9.81
C PHE A 562 -12.06 17.21 9.87
N SER A 563 -12.10 18.02 8.81
CA SER A 563 -11.33 19.27 8.73
C SER A 563 -12.19 20.51 8.91
N PHE A 564 -11.53 21.62 9.20
CA PHE A 564 -12.18 22.93 9.22
C PHE A 564 -12.82 23.30 7.88
N ALA A 565 -12.32 22.77 6.76
CA ALA A 565 -12.95 22.95 5.46
C ALA A 565 -14.32 22.26 5.40
N THR A 566 -14.46 21.08 6.01
CA THR A 566 -15.76 20.38 6.11
C THR A 566 -16.73 21.17 6.98
N VAL A 567 -16.28 21.72 8.11
CA VAL A 567 -17.11 22.61 8.95
C VAL A 567 -17.56 23.83 8.15
N ARG A 568 -16.67 24.45 7.38
CA ARG A 568 -17.02 25.58 6.49
C ARG A 568 -18.07 25.19 5.44
N LYS A 569 -17.97 23.99 4.87
CA LYS A 569 -18.99 23.47 3.93
C LYS A 569 -20.34 23.27 4.60
N ILE A 570 -20.36 22.71 5.82
CA ILE A 570 -21.57 22.54 6.62
C ILE A 570 -22.22 23.90 6.90
N VAL A 571 -21.44 24.88 7.35
CA VAL A 571 -21.96 26.23 7.64
C VAL A 571 -22.59 26.88 6.40
N ARG A 572 -22.08 26.59 5.20
CA ARG A 572 -22.62 27.08 3.92
C ARG A 572 -23.80 26.25 3.38
N GLY A 573 -24.15 25.14 4.01
CA GLY A 573 -25.14 24.20 3.49
C GLY A 573 -24.69 23.42 2.25
N GLU A 574 -23.38 23.33 2.00
CA GLU A 574 -22.83 22.54 0.90
C GLU A 574 -22.89 21.04 1.25
N SER A 575 -23.34 20.22 0.29
CA SER A 575 -23.48 18.78 0.52
C SER A 575 -22.13 18.06 0.62
N ILE A 576 -21.95 17.24 1.66
CA ILE A 576 -20.80 16.36 1.82
C ILE A 576 -21.06 15.05 1.07
N MET A 577 -20.28 14.80 0.03
CA MET A 577 -20.31 13.54 -0.72
C MET A 577 -19.14 12.66 -0.30
N VAL A 578 -19.41 11.41 0.05
CA VAL A 578 -18.38 10.40 0.31
C VAL A 578 -17.88 9.88 -1.04
N ASN A 579 -16.62 10.17 -1.36
CA ASN A 579 -16.00 9.58 -2.55
C ASN A 579 -15.30 8.29 -2.16
N ARG A 580 -16.06 7.19 -2.25
CA ARG A 580 -15.66 5.82 -1.93
C ARG A 580 -14.38 5.39 -2.66
N ASN A 581 -14.19 5.75 -3.93
CA ASN A 581 -13.01 5.39 -4.73
C ASN A 581 -11.68 5.85 -4.11
N LYS A 582 -11.68 6.98 -3.39
CA LYS A 582 -10.48 7.49 -2.71
C LYS A 582 -10.12 6.67 -1.48
N LEU A 583 -11.12 6.13 -0.78
CA LEU A 583 -10.94 5.32 0.43
C LEU A 583 -10.32 3.97 0.08
N TYR A 584 -10.65 3.45 -1.11
CA TYR A 584 -10.17 2.16 -1.57
C TYR A 584 -8.81 2.17 -2.25
N TYR A 585 -8.17 3.32 -2.41
CA TYR A 585 -6.84 3.40 -3.03
C TYR A 585 -5.82 2.48 -2.33
N VAL A 586 -5.87 2.38 -0.99
CA VAL A 586 -5.00 1.49 -0.21
C VAL A 586 -5.28 0.02 -0.48
N LEU A 587 -6.54 -0.37 -0.72
CA LEU A 587 -6.88 -1.77 -1.01
C LEU A 587 -6.22 -2.25 -2.30
N TYR A 588 -6.07 -1.36 -3.28
CA TYR A 588 -5.43 -1.69 -4.55
C TYR A 588 -3.93 -1.39 -4.56
N SER A 589 -3.30 -0.80 -3.54
CA SER A 589 -1.90 -0.30 -3.66
C SER A 589 -0.85 -1.38 -3.93
N SER A 590 -1.13 -2.65 -3.62
CA SER A 590 -0.29 -3.80 -3.91
C SER A 590 -0.52 -4.42 -5.30
N LEU A 591 -1.46 -3.90 -6.08
CA LEU A 591 -1.84 -4.39 -7.41
C LEU A 591 -1.45 -3.39 -8.50
N PRO A 592 -1.18 -3.85 -9.74
CA PRO A 592 -0.88 -2.95 -10.86
C PRO A 592 -2.05 -1.98 -11.13
N SER A 593 -1.76 -0.85 -11.78
CA SER A 593 -2.78 0.18 -12.06
C SER A 593 -3.80 -0.23 -13.14
N LYS A 594 -3.37 -1.09 -14.07
CA LYS A 594 -4.24 -1.73 -15.06
C LYS A 594 -4.30 -3.23 -14.78
N PRO A 595 -5.49 -3.85 -14.75
CA PRO A 595 -5.60 -5.30 -14.64
C PRO A 595 -4.92 -5.96 -15.85
N LEU A 596 -4.28 -7.10 -15.62
CA LEU A 596 -3.64 -7.89 -16.68
C LEU A 596 -4.69 -8.45 -17.64
N SER A 597 -4.48 -8.29 -18.95
CA SER A 597 -5.39 -8.86 -19.93
C SER A 597 -5.23 -10.39 -20.00
N VAL A 598 -6.33 -11.11 -20.28
CA VAL A 598 -6.31 -12.58 -20.46
C VAL A 598 -5.31 -12.99 -21.54
N LYS A 599 -5.17 -12.19 -22.60
CA LYS A 599 -4.22 -12.44 -23.70
C LYS A 599 -2.77 -12.31 -23.23
N ASP A 600 -2.47 -11.28 -22.43
CA ASP A 600 -1.12 -11.09 -21.87
C ASP A 600 -0.77 -12.18 -20.87
N LEU A 601 -1.75 -12.61 -20.07
CA LEU A 601 -1.60 -13.70 -19.11
C LEU A 601 -1.36 -15.03 -19.82
N TYR A 602 -2.14 -15.34 -20.86
CA TYR A 602 -1.92 -16.52 -21.72
C TYR A 602 -0.53 -16.50 -22.34
N LYS A 603 -0.11 -15.38 -22.95
CA LYS A 603 1.21 -15.28 -23.59
C LYS A 603 2.36 -15.48 -22.61
N ARG A 604 2.26 -14.97 -21.38
CA ARG A 604 3.29 -15.16 -20.34
C ARG A 604 3.32 -16.60 -19.84
N LEU A 605 2.16 -17.19 -19.65
CA LEU A 605 2.01 -18.56 -19.17
C LEU A 605 2.44 -19.59 -20.24
N THR A 606 2.13 -19.40 -21.52
CA THR A 606 2.54 -20.34 -22.59
C THR A 606 4.02 -20.35 -22.89
N ILE A 607 4.74 -19.25 -22.66
CA ILE A 607 6.21 -19.20 -22.79
C ILE A 607 6.90 -20.18 -21.81
N GLN A 608 6.20 -20.65 -20.75
CA GLN A 608 6.73 -21.61 -19.78
C GLN A 608 6.42 -23.09 -20.08
N ALA A 609 5.40 -23.39 -20.90
CA ALA A 609 4.97 -24.75 -21.20
C ALA A 609 5.77 -25.33 -22.37
#